data_AF-A0A7V2MJS6-F1
#
_entry.id   AF-A0A7V2MJS6-F1
#
_cell.length_a   1.000
_cell.length_b   1.000
_cell.length_c   1.000
_cell.angle_alpha   90.00
_cell.angle_beta   90.00
_cell.angle_gamma   90.00
#
_symmetry.space_group_name_H-M   'P 1'
#
loop_
_entity.id
_entity.type
_entity.pdbx_description
1 polymer ?
#
loop_
_entity_poly.entity_id
_entity_poly.type
_entity_poly.pdbx_seq_one_letter_code
_entity_poly.pdbx_strand_id
1 'polypeptide(L)'
;MPFCTQCGAQVSEAASFCGHCGAPQKGTGSPLSSPGSSGRCGGDFLNGISPQLASTLCYIPVVGWIPCIIVLASQRFRLDNNVRFHAFQGIYLFVAWLVTGGDWGLGIFFDRTWTRVGVSISKLIHLALIGIWIFMMVKTSQGVRYRLPLLGEWAERSLTRST
;
A
#
# COMPACT_ATOMS: atom_id res chain seq x y z
N MET A 1 -34.62 -10.49 -0.39
CA MET A 1 -34.11 -11.86 -0.16
C MET A 1 -32.91 -12.15 -1.06
N PRO A 2 -31.68 -12.03 -0.53
CA PRO A 2 -30.44 -12.31 -1.27
C PRO A 2 -30.18 -13.81 -1.42
N PHE A 3 -29.42 -14.15 -2.47
CA PHE A 3 -29.00 -15.52 -2.78
C PHE A 3 -27.48 -15.63 -2.68
N CYS A 4 -27.01 -16.81 -2.28
CA CYS A 4 -25.58 -17.10 -2.21
C CYS A 4 -24.96 -17.09 -3.60
N THR A 5 -23.89 -16.31 -3.80
CA THR A 5 -23.18 -16.21 -5.09
C THR A 5 -22.38 -17.45 -5.47
N GLN A 6 -22.24 -18.43 -4.56
CA GLN A 6 -21.49 -19.66 -4.78
C GLN A 6 -22.39 -20.88 -5.02
N CYS A 7 -23.49 -21.02 -4.28
CA CYS A 7 -24.35 -22.21 -4.37
C CYS A 7 -25.82 -21.91 -4.74
N GLY A 8 -26.22 -20.64 -4.85
CA GLY A 8 -27.58 -20.25 -5.22
C GLY A 8 -28.63 -20.43 -4.12
N ALA A 9 -28.28 -20.90 -2.92
CA ALA A 9 -29.22 -21.02 -1.81
C ALA A 9 -29.66 -19.64 -1.29
N GLN A 10 -30.91 -19.53 -0.84
CA GLN A 10 -31.40 -18.32 -0.16
C GLN A 10 -30.65 -18.10 1.15
N VAL A 11 -30.23 -16.87 1.41
CA VAL A 11 -29.51 -16.47 2.62
C VAL A 11 -30.21 -15.28 3.27
N SER A 12 -30.14 -15.17 4.59
CA SER A 12 -30.69 -14.02 5.30
C SER A 12 -29.84 -12.77 5.05
N GLU A 13 -30.46 -11.59 5.03
CA GLU A 13 -29.78 -10.31 4.73
C GLU A 13 -28.68 -9.94 5.73
N ALA A 14 -28.72 -10.54 6.93
CA ALA A 14 -27.72 -10.37 7.99
C ALA A 14 -26.74 -11.56 8.12
N ALA A 15 -26.84 -12.61 7.29
CA ALA A 15 -25.94 -13.76 7.39
C ALA A 15 -24.52 -13.40 6.91
N SER A 16 -23.52 -13.63 7.76
CA SER A 16 -22.10 -13.49 7.39
C SER A 16 -21.58 -14.66 6.55
N PHE A 17 -22.24 -15.82 6.62
CA PHE A 17 -21.87 -17.05 5.90
C PHE A 17 -23.13 -17.77 5.42
N CYS A 18 -23.03 -18.48 4.29
CA CYS A 18 -24.11 -19.31 3.80
C CYS A 18 -24.22 -20.59 4.63
N GLY A 19 -25.39 -20.84 5.22
CA GLY A 19 -25.64 -22.07 6.01
C GLY A 19 -25.64 -23.36 5.18
N HIS A 20 -25.66 -23.28 3.85
CA HIS A 20 -25.68 -24.46 2.98
C HIS A 20 -24.29 -24.86 2.47
N CYS A 21 -23.46 -23.91 2.03
CA CYS A 21 -22.14 -24.20 1.47
C CYS A 21 -20.96 -23.61 2.27
N GLY A 22 -21.22 -22.84 3.33
CA GLY A 22 -20.19 -22.19 4.14
C GLY A 22 -19.54 -20.96 3.49
N ALA A 23 -19.93 -20.56 2.27
CA ALA A 23 -19.32 -19.42 1.60
C ALA A 23 -19.60 -18.09 2.34
N PRO A 24 -18.59 -17.21 2.51
CA PRO A 24 -18.78 -15.91 3.14
C PRO A 24 -19.73 -15.04 2.30
N GLN A 25 -20.73 -14.46 2.96
CA GLN A 25 -21.68 -13.54 2.34
C GLN A 25 -21.35 -12.11 2.77
N LYS A 26 -21.32 -11.16 1.82
CA LYS A 26 -21.26 -9.75 2.15
C LYS A 26 -22.62 -9.34 2.72
N GLY A 27 -22.81 -9.50 4.02
CA GLY A 27 -24.02 -9.03 4.71
C GLY A 27 -24.19 -7.54 4.49
N THR A 28 -25.32 -7.13 3.92
CA THR A 28 -25.73 -5.72 3.73
C THR A 28 -26.22 -5.07 5.02
N GLY A 29 -25.77 -5.56 6.17
CA GLY A 29 -26.12 -5.06 7.51
C GLY A 29 -25.10 -4.09 8.08
N SER A 30 -24.91 -2.95 7.41
CA SER A 30 -24.43 -1.69 8.01
C SER A 30 -24.64 -0.58 6.98
N PRO A 31 -25.11 0.62 7.36
CA PRO A 31 -25.48 1.64 6.40
C PRO A 31 -24.25 2.10 5.62
N LEU A 32 -24.38 2.06 4.30
CA LEU A 32 -23.55 2.73 3.31
C LEU A 32 -22.06 2.37 3.31
N SER A 33 -21.69 1.40 2.47
CA SER A 33 -20.37 1.36 1.85
C SER A 33 -20.48 0.69 0.49
N SER A 34 -21.17 1.37 -0.44
CA SER A 34 -21.12 1.03 -1.86
C SER A 34 -19.85 1.59 -2.51
N PRO A 35 -19.35 0.92 -3.57
CA PRO A 35 -18.14 1.31 -4.28
C PRO A 35 -18.43 2.35 -5.37
N GLY A 36 -17.54 3.33 -5.52
CA GLY A 36 -17.38 4.07 -6.77
C GLY A 36 -17.74 5.56 -6.77
N SER A 37 -16.69 6.37 -6.94
CA SER A 37 -16.64 7.66 -7.66
C SER A 37 -17.68 8.75 -7.38
N SER A 38 -17.23 9.83 -6.73
CA SER A 38 -17.60 11.20 -7.12
C SER A 38 -16.60 12.19 -6.51
N GLY A 39 -16.00 13.02 -7.34
CA GLY A 39 -15.09 14.08 -6.91
C GLY A 39 -15.81 15.31 -6.34
N ARG A 40 -14.99 16.14 -5.67
CA ARG A 40 -15.20 17.53 -5.20
C ARG A 40 -16.20 17.62 -4.02
N CYS A 41 -15.97 18.34 -2.92
CA CYS A 41 -15.32 19.63 -2.69
C CYS A 41 -14.60 19.62 -1.32
N GLY A 42 -13.66 20.54 -1.11
CA GLY A 42 -12.73 20.57 0.03
C GLY A 42 -13.40 20.51 1.41
N GLY A 43 -12.94 19.55 2.21
CA GLY A 43 -13.35 19.30 3.59
C GLY A 43 -13.21 17.82 3.89
N ASP A 44 -12.12 17.42 4.55
CA ASP A 44 -11.87 16.10 5.13
C ASP A 44 -11.66 14.90 4.19
N PHE A 45 -10.83 15.10 3.15
CA PHE A 45 -10.36 14.02 2.27
C PHE A 45 -9.80 12.81 3.03
N LEU A 46 -9.20 13.02 4.21
CA LEU A 46 -8.64 11.96 5.05
C LEU A 46 -9.68 11.14 5.83
N ASN A 47 -10.88 11.68 6.08
CA ASN A 47 -11.93 10.97 6.82
C ASN A 47 -12.70 9.98 5.93
N GLY A 48 -12.77 10.24 4.61
CA GLY A 48 -13.41 9.35 3.64
C GLY A 48 -12.50 8.26 3.06
N ILE A 49 -11.19 8.30 3.35
CA ILE A 49 -10.22 7.33 2.81
C ILE A 49 -10.16 6.10 3.73
N SER A 50 -10.38 4.91 3.16
CA SER A 50 -10.18 3.66 3.88
C SER A 50 -8.70 3.42 4.18
N PRO A 51 -8.35 2.76 5.30
CA PRO A 51 -6.96 2.41 5.64
C PRO A 51 -6.22 1.66 4.51
N GLN A 52 -6.95 0.82 3.77
CA GLN A 52 -6.43 0.07 2.62
C GLN A 52 -6.10 0.98 1.45
N LEU A 53 -6.96 1.97 1.16
CA LEU A 53 -6.72 2.93 0.10
C LEU A 53 -5.58 3.88 0.47
N ALA A 54 -5.52 4.37 1.72
CA ALA A 54 -4.39 5.15 2.24
C ALA A 54 -3.06 4.40 2.08
N SER A 55 -3.04 3.10 2.42
CA SER A 55 -1.86 2.25 2.27
C SER A 55 -1.48 2.03 0.81
N THR A 56 -2.46 1.87 -0.09
CA THR A 56 -2.20 1.67 -1.52
C THR A 56 -1.65 2.93 -2.19
N LEU A 57 -2.15 4.11 -1.80
CA LEU A 57 -1.66 5.41 -2.28
C LEU A 57 -0.17 5.62 -1.98
N CYS A 58 0.31 5.08 -0.86
CA CYS A 58 1.73 5.15 -0.46
C CYS A 58 2.68 4.44 -1.44
N TYR A 59 2.17 3.52 -2.26
CA TYR A 59 2.96 2.78 -3.25
C TYR A 59 2.81 3.32 -4.69
N ILE A 60 2.16 4.47 -4.89
CA ILE A 60 2.08 5.06 -6.24
C ILE A 60 3.50 5.44 -6.69
N PRO A 61 3.92 5.01 -7.90
CA PRO A 61 5.22 5.37 -8.42
C PRO A 61 5.41 6.88 -8.55
N VAL A 62 6.61 7.38 -8.27
CA VAL A 62 7.04 8.79 -8.42
C VAL A 62 6.38 9.78 -7.45
N VAL A 63 5.09 9.63 -7.14
CA VAL A 63 4.33 10.56 -6.28
C VAL A 63 3.90 9.95 -4.93
N GLY A 64 4.11 8.65 -4.71
CA GLY A 64 3.70 7.94 -3.49
C GLY A 64 4.38 8.41 -2.20
N TRP A 65 5.49 9.14 -2.29
CA TRP A 65 6.13 9.77 -1.13
C TRP A 65 5.24 10.83 -0.48
N ILE A 66 4.41 11.54 -1.26
CA ILE A 66 3.47 12.55 -0.77
C ILE A 66 2.42 11.91 0.17
N PRO A 67 1.63 10.90 -0.26
CA PRO A 67 0.68 10.24 0.61
C PRO A 67 1.36 9.54 1.80
N CYS A 68 2.59 9.03 1.65
CA CYS A 68 3.32 8.49 2.80
C CYS A 68 3.54 9.54 3.90
N ILE A 69 4.02 10.74 3.53
CA ILE A 69 4.22 11.85 4.48
C ILE A 69 2.90 12.29 5.08
N ILE A 70 1.85 12.43 4.27
CA ILE A 70 0.52 12.81 4.74
C ILE A 70 -0.01 11.79 5.75
N VAL A 71 0.11 10.49 5.48
CA VAL A 71 -0.31 9.42 6.38
C VAL A 71 0.47 9.50 7.71
N LEU A 72 1.79 9.68 7.65
CA LEU A 72 2.64 9.81 8.84
C LEU A 72 2.32 11.06 9.67
N ALA A 73 2.02 12.19 9.01
CA ALA A 73 1.69 13.45 9.67
C ALA A 73 0.24 13.51 10.16
N SER A 74 -0.64 12.68 9.60
CA SER A 74 -2.07 12.69 9.95
C SER A 74 -2.31 12.16 11.37
N GLN A 75 -3.17 12.85 12.11
CA GLN A 75 -3.65 12.37 13.41
C GLN A 75 -4.59 11.17 13.25
N ARG A 76 -5.32 11.10 12.13
CA ARG A 76 -6.32 10.06 11.84
C ARG A 76 -5.73 8.65 11.79
N PHE A 77 -4.56 8.50 11.17
CA PHE A 77 -3.89 7.21 10.98
C PHE A 77 -2.78 6.96 12.02
N ARG A 78 -2.65 7.82 13.04
CA ARG A 78 -1.59 7.73 14.06
C ARG A 78 -1.66 6.43 14.86
N LEU A 79 -2.87 5.94 15.13
CA LEU A 79 -3.12 4.68 15.84
C LEU A 79 -3.08 3.45 14.92
N ASP A 80 -3.19 3.65 13.60
CA ASP A 80 -3.25 2.57 12.62
C ASP A 80 -1.83 2.14 12.20
N ASN A 81 -1.22 1.27 13.02
CA ASN A 81 0.12 0.73 12.81
C ASN A 81 0.30 0.05 11.45
N ASN A 82 -0.77 -0.48 10.84
CA ASN A 82 -0.71 -1.09 9.52
C ASN A 82 -0.49 -0.04 8.41
N VAL A 83 -1.26 1.04 8.42
CA VAL A 83 -1.17 2.11 7.42
C VAL A 83 0.19 2.82 7.54
N ARG A 84 0.63 3.07 8.77
CA ARG A 84 1.96 3.65 9.04
C ARG A 84 3.10 2.73 8.57
N PHE A 85 2.97 1.41 8.74
CA PHE A 85 3.95 0.45 8.22
C PHE A 85 4.13 0.57 6.72
N HIS A 86 3.01 0.58 5.97
CA HIS A 86 3.03 0.72 4.52
C HIS A 86 3.59 2.08 4.08
N ALA A 87 3.29 3.15 4.82
CA ALA A 87 3.82 4.48 4.54
C ALA A 87 5.35 4.59 4.78
N PHE A 88 5.88 4.01 5.86
CA PHE A 88 7.34 3.93 6.05
C PHE A 88 8.01 3.09 4.97
N GLN A 89 7.42 1.95 4.63
CA GLN A 89 7.96 1.08 3.59
C GLN A 89 7.94 1.74 2.20
N GLY A 90 6.91 2.53 1.89
CA GLY A 90 6.82 3.34 0.67
C GLY A 90 7.90 4.42 0.61
N ILE A 91 8.14 5.15 1.71
CA ILE A 91 9.24 6.12 1.83
C ILE A 91 10.60 5.45 1.62
N TYR A 92 10.85 4.28 2.23
CA TYR A 92 12.13 3.59 2.05
C TYR A 92 12.34 3.09 0.62
N LEU A 93 11.30 2.60 -0.05
CA LEU A 93 11.37 2.23 -1.47
C LEU A 93 11.67 3.45 -2.34
N PHE A 94 11.06 4.60 -2.05
CA PHE A 94 11.33 5.85 -2.77
C PHE A 94 12.76 6.36 -2.55
N VAL A 95 13.27 6.31 -1.31
CA VAL A 95 14.65 6.69 -1.00
C VAL A 95 15.64 5.73 -1.67
N ALA A 96 15.38 4.42 -1.64
CA ALA A 96 16.20 3.43 -2.33
C ALA A 96 16.26 3.71 -3.84
N TRP A 97 15.11 4.02 -4.45
CA TRP A 97 15.02 4.43 -5.85
C TRP A 97 15.82 5.70 -6.16
N LEU A 98 15.76 6.73 -5.31
CA LEU A 98 16.55 7.95 -5.47
C LEU A 98 18.06 7.70 -5.39
N VAL A 99 18.48 6.85 -4.45
CA VAL A 99 19.90 6.50 -4.26
C VAL A 99 20.42 5.73 -5.47
N THR A 100 19.64 4.78 -6.01
CA THR A 100 20.06 4.02 -7.18
C THR A 100 19.97 4.84 -8.48
N GLY A 101 19.01 5.76 -8.58
CA GLY A 101 18.63 6.50 -9.80
C GLY A 101 19.72 7.37 -10.41
N GLY A 102 20.76 7.72 -9.67
CA GLY A 102 21.92 8.46 -10.20
C GLY A 102 21.68 9.94 -10.53
N ASP A 103 20.47 10.32 -10.96
CA ASP A 103 20.18 11.64 -11.54
C ASP A 103 20.12 12.80 -10.51
N TRP A 104 19.91 12.52 -9.21
CA TRP A 104 19.71 13.57 -8.19
C TRP A 104 20.94 13.91 -7.32
N GLY A 105 22.12 13.38 -7.65
CA GLY A 105 23.39 13.87 -7.10
C GLY A 105 24.19 12.89 -6.23
N LEU A 106 23.65 11.70 -5.91
CA LEU A 106 24.43 10.64 -5.22
C LEU A 106 25.16 9.69 -6.17
N GLY A 107 24.73 9.62 -7.44
CA GLY A 107 25.42 8.86 -8.48
C GLY A 107 26.85 9.36 -8.72
N ILE A 108 27.10 10.66 -8.52
CA ILE A 108 28.41 11.28 -8.70
C ILE A 108 29.49 10.68 -7.78
N PHE A 109 29.11 10.18 -6.59
CA PHE A 109 30.07 9.53 -5.69
C PHE A 109 30.45 8.11 -6.13
N PHE A 110 29.60 7.45 -6.91
CA PHE A 110 29.81 6.08 -7.38
C PHE A 110 30.22 5.99 -8.87
N ASP A 111 30.13 7.09 -9.62
CA ASP A 111 30.19 7.06 -11.09
C ASP A 111 31.60 7.08 -11.70
N ARG A 112 32.68 7.42 -10.99
CA ARG A 112 33.96 7.62 -11.69
C ARG A 112 34.70 6.34 -12.10
N THR A 113 34.28 5.15 -11.65
CA THR A 113 35.09 3.94 -11.88
C THR A 113 34.29 2.64 -12.03
N TRP A 114 33.18 2.62 -12.78
CA TRP A 114 32.47 1.35 -13.02
C TRP A 114 32.25 1.03 -14.50
N THR A 115 32.82 -0.11 -14.90
CA THR A 115 32.81 -0.71 -16.24
C THR A 115 31.38 -0.94 -16.77
N ARG A 116 31.23 -1.21 -18.08
CA ARG A 116 29.93 -1.52 -18.75
C ARG A 116 29.08 -2.58 -18.02
N VAL A 117 29.72 -3.42 -17.20
CA VAL A 117 29.07 -4.43 -16.34
C VAL A 117 28.24 -3.80 -15.21
N GLY A 118 28.70 -2.72 -14.56
CA GLY A 118 27.95 -2.07 -13.49
C GLY A 118 26.73 -1.30 -13.96
N VAL A 119 26.79 -0.71 -15.15
CA VAL A 119 25.64 -0.03 -15.76
C VAL A 119 24.49 -1.02 -16.00
N SER A 120 24.81 -2.27 -16.38
CA SER A 120 23.79 -3.31 -16.59
C SER A 120 23.16 -3.79 -15.27
N ILE A 121 23.97 -3.95 -14.22
CA ILE A 121 23.50 -4.35 -12.88
C ILE A 121 22.61 -3.25 -12.28
N SER A 122 23.01 -1.99 -12.41
CA SER A 122 22.22 -0.83 -11.98
C SER A 122 20.81 -0.81 -12.61
N LYS A 123 20.71 -1.04 -13.93
CA LYS A 123 19.41 -1.13 -14.62
C LYS A 123 18.56 -2.30 -14.13
N LEU A 124 19.19 -3.44 -13.85
CA LEU A 124 18.51 -4.64 -13.37
C LEU A 124 17.97 -4.47 -11.93
N ILE A 125 18.72 -3.76 -11.08
CA ILE A 125 18.28 -3.38 -9.73
C ILE A 125 17.09 -2.42 -9.80
N HIS A 126 17.12 -1.40 -10.67
CA HIS A 126 15.97 -0.52 -10.87
C HIS A 126 14.73 -1.27 -11.35
N LEU A 127 14.90 -2.21 -12.30
CA LEU A 127 13.79 -3.03 -12.77
C LEU A 127 13.20 -3.89 -11.65
N ALA A 128 14.06 -4.48 -10.81
CA ALA A 128 13.63 -5.23 -9.63
C ALA A 128 12.89 -4.33 -8.62
N LEU A 129 13.36 -3.10 -8.38
CA LEU A 129 12.70 -2.13 -7.51
C LEU A 129 11.30 -1.77 -8.02
N ILE A 130 11.14 -1.51 -9.33
CA ILE A 130 9.83 -1.28 -9.94
C ILE A 130 8.92 -2.51 -9.77
N GLY A 131 9.45 -3.71 -10.02
CA GLY A 131 8.71 -4.96 -9.83
C GLY A 131 8.23 -5.15 -8.39
N ILE A 132 9.09 -4.90 -7.41
CA ILE A 132 8.74 -4.92 -5.98
C ILE A 132 7.67 -3.88 -5.67
N TRP A 133 7.73 -2.71 -6.28
CA TRP A 133 6.76 -1.63 -6.06
C TRP A 133 5.37 -2.02 -6.54
N ILE A 134 5.27 -2.52 -7.77
CA ILE A 134 4.01 -3.01 -8.36
C ILE A 134 3.46 -4.17 -7.55
N PHE A 135 4.31 -5.13 -7.16
CA PHE A 135 3.90 -6.26 -6.33
C PHE A 135 3.32 -5.79 -4.99
N MET A 136 3.98 -4.84 -4.33
CA MET A 136 3.50 -4.26 -3.08
C MET A 136 2.19 -3.49 -3.24
N MET A 137 2.05 -2.73 -4.32
CA MET A 137 0.80 -2.03 -4.64
C MET A 137 -0.37 -3.02 -4.78
N VAL A 138 -0.19 -4.10 -5.55
CA VAL A 138 -1.23 -5.13 -5.76
C VAL A 138 -1.57 -5.84 -4.43
N LYS A 139 -0.58 -6.30 -3.68
CA LYS A 139 -0.81 -6.98 -2.39
C LYS A 139 -1.52 -6.07 -1.38
N THR A 140 -1.14 -4.80 -1.34
CA THR A 140 -1.76 -3.81 -0.44
C THR A 140 -3.19 -3.52 -0.86
N SER A 141 -3.48 -3.48 -2.17
CA SER A 141 -4.84 -3.30 -2.69
C SER A 141 -5.79 -4.46 -2.32
N GLN A 142 -5.24 -5.67 -2.17
CA GLN A 142 -5.96 -6.86 -1.69
C GLN A 142 -6.16 -6.86 -0.16
N GLY A 143 -5.65 -5.86 0.57
CA GLY A 143 -5.70 -5.80 2.03
C GLY A 143 -4.74 -6.77 2.72
N VAL A 144 -3.82 -7.39 1.98
CA VAL A 144 -2.84 -8.33 2.54
C VAL A 144 -1.62 -7.55 3.00
N ARG A 145 -1.32 -7.61 4.31
CA ARG A 145 -0.12 -7.01 4.89
C ARG A 145 1.11 -7.84 4.54
N TYR A 146 1.75 -7.51 3.42
CA TYR A 146 2.99 -8.14 3.01
C TYR A 146 4.19 -7.36 3.57
N ARG A 147 5.12 -8.06 4.23
CA ARG A 147 6.35 -7.46 4.78
C ARG A 147 7.51 -7.87 3.87
N LEU A 148 8.27 -6.90 3.37
CA LEU A 148 9.54 -7.20 2.71
C LEU A 148 10.53 -7.68 3.78
N PRO A 149 11.24 -8.81 3.59
CA PRO A 149 12.13 -9.37 4.61
C PRO A 149 13.26 -8.41 5.03
N LEU A 150 13.75 -7.56 4.11
CA LEU A 150 14.71 -6.52 4.47
C LEU A 150 13.99 -5.25 4.93
N LEU A 151 13.23 -4.58 4.08
CA LEU A 151 12.63 -3.26 4.35
C LEU A 151 11.56 -3.26 5.45
N GLY A 152 10.90 -4.40 5.70
CA GLY A 152 9.87 -4.56 6.70
C GLY A 152 10.41 -4.49 8.13
N GLU A 153 11.58 -5.07 8.40
CA GLU A 153 12.19 -4.98 9.74
C GLU A 153 12.60 -3.54 10.09
N TRP A 154 13.12 -2.77 9.11
CA TRP A 154 13.44 -1.36 9.30
C TRP A 154 12.17 -0.51 9.53
N ALA A 155 11.09 -0.79 8.79
CA ALA A 155 9.82 -0.11 8.99
C ALA A 155 9.20 -0.41 10.37
N GLU A 156 9.31 -1.65 10.85
CA GLU A 156 8.82 -2.05 12.16
C GLU A 156 9.60 -1.35 13.29
N ARG A 157 10.93 -1.28 13.20
CA ARG A 157 11.77 -0.51 14.15
C ARG A 157 11.43 0.98 14.19
N SER A 158 11.09 1.57 13.05
CA SER A 158 10.68 2.99 12.98
C SER A 158 9.29 3.25 13.56
N LEU A 159 8.38 2.27 13.48
CA LEU A 159 7.10 2.35 14.16
C LEU A 159 7.27 2.31 15.68
N THR A 160 8.06 1.38 16.21
CA THR A 160 8.28 1.24 17.66
C THR A 160 8.90 2.49 18.29
N ARG A 161 9.69 3.24 17.54
CA ARG A 161 10.34 4.48 18.02
C ARG A 161 9.43 5.72 17.91
N SER A 162 8.33 5.63 17.17
CA SER A 162 7.41 6.76 16.91
C SER A 162 6.03 6.58 17.58
N THR A 163 5.94 5.68 18.55
CA THR A 163 4.82 5.45 19.46
C THR A 163 5.30 5.59 20.89
#